data_AF-A0A8J4KSI3-F1
#
_entry.id   AF-A0A8J4KSI3-F1
#
_cell.length_a   1.000
_cell.length_b   1.000
_cell.length_c   1.000
_cell.angle_alpha   90.00
_cell.angle_beta   90.00
_cell.angle_gamma   90.00
#
_symmetry.space_group_name_H-M   'P 1'
#
loop_
_entity.id
_entity.type
_entity.pdbx_description
1 polymer ?
#
loop_
_entity_poly.entity_id
_entity_poly.type
_entity_poly.pdbx_seq_one_letter_code
_entity_poly.pdbx_strand_id
1 'polypeptide(L)'
;RPRHPGTRTMLPLLLLLLATAHSLADKRYVPTLATSPLGGLKTTSTFVLEQPRCAFTKVQSDAVIWLVVAIPEAVANFSNSVGPGTPERAFQGFPASTHAYMTLNTTLRNYPCPKPPGEITVLRVGSETSCATDETRPTCNGPLLGPGPYRVKFLALNGSKPVAETAWSKPITLKT
;
A
#
# COMPACT_ATOMS: atom_id res chain seq x y z
N ARG A 1 -70.15 23.05 27.13
CA ARG A 1 -69.13 21.99 26.89
C ARG A 1 -69.15 21.71 25.39
N PRO A 2 -68.03 21.73 24.63
CA PRO A 2 -66.70 21.22 24.98
C PRO A 2 -65.54 22.21 24.65
N ARG A 3 -64.32 21.94 25.15
CA ARG A 3 -63.06 22.35 24.51
C ARG A 3 -62.01 21.28 24.76
N HIS A 4 -61.56 20.65 23.67
CA HIS A 4 -60.42 19.72 23.63
C HIS A 4 -59.12 20.49 23.92
N PRO A 5 -58.22 19.99 24.80
CA PRO A 5 -56.86 20.50 24.88
C PRO A 5 -55.97 19.81 23.84
N GLY A 6 -55.22 20.64 23.13
CA GLY A 6 -54.41 20.30 21.98
C GLY A 6 -53.23 19.38 22.27
N THR A 7 -52.95 18.55 21.27
CA THR A 7 -51.82 17.65 21.13
C THR A 7 -50.50 18.43 21.22
N ARG A 8 -49.69 18.15 22.25
CA ARG A 8 -48.31 18.66 22.36
C ARG A 8 -47.40 17.85 21.45
N THR A 9 -46.92 18.45 20.37
CA THR A 9 -45.91 17.89 19.48
C THR A 9 -44.52 18.03 20.14
N MET A 10 -43.95 16.92 20.59
CA MET A 10 -42.54 16.82 21.00
C MET A 10 -41.66 16.80 19.73
N LEU A 11 -40.75 17.76 19.59
CA LEU A 11 -39.76 17.81 18.50
C LEU A 11 -38.44 17.16 18.99
N PRO A 12 -37.98 16.02 18.44
CA PRO A 12 -36.71 15.45 18.82
C PRO A 12 -35.55 16.02 17.97
N LEU A 13 -34.60 16.59 18.70
CA LEU A 13 -33.14 16.68 18.50
C LEU A 13 -32.53 16.19 17.17
N LEU A 14 -31.69 17.02 16.53
CA LEU A 14 -30.66 16.55 15.59
C LEU A 14 -29.34 17.33 15.77
N LEU A 15 -28.45 16.79 16.60
CA LEU A 15 -27.03 17.19 16.67
C LEU A 15 -26.31 16.63 15.43
N LEU A 16 -25.96 17.51 14.49
CA LEU A 16 -25.12 17.17 13.34
C LEU A 16 -23.68 16.88 13.81
N LEU A 17 -23.37 15.59 14.01
CA LEU A 17 -21.99 15.11 14.01
C LEU A 17 -21.46 15.20 12.56
N LEU A 18 -20.74 16.28 12.26
CA LEU A 18 -19.93 16.38 11.05
C LEU A 18 -18.79 15.36 11.15
N ALA A 19 -19.06 14.13 10.72
CA ALA A 19 -18.00 13.20 10.36
C ALA A 19 -17.21 13.84 9.23
N THR A 20 -16.03 14.39 9.55
CA THR A 20 -15.08 14.85 8.53
C THR A 20 -14.60 13.61 7.79
N ALA A 21 -15.27 13.28 6.68
CA ALA A 21 -14.78 12.31 5.73
C ALA A 21 -13.44 12.84 5.20
N HIS A 22 -12.35 12.42 5.83
CA HIS A 22 -11.03 12.57 5.24
C HIS A 22 -11.05 11.68 4.01
N SER A 23 -11.31 12.27 2.85
CA SER A 23 -11.38 11.52 1.59
C SER A 23 -10.05 10.81 1.41
N LEU A 24 -10.05 9.48 1.55
CA LEU A 24 -8.93 8.61 1.26
C LEU A 24 -8.75 8.59 -0.28
N ALA A 25 -8.21 9.66 -0.84
CA ALA A 25 -8.19 9.88 -2.27
C ALA A 25 -6.78 10.21 -2.78
N ASP A 26 -6.05 9.15 -3.14
CA ASP A 26 -5.26 9.12 -4.37
C ASP A 26 -5.21 7.71 -5.00
N LYS A 27 -6.38 7.07 -5.21
CA LYS A 27 -6.50 5.77 -5.89
C LYS A 27 -6.19 5.81 -7.40
N ARG A 28 -5.66 6.92 -7.93
CA ARG A 28 -5.44 7.09 -9.38
C ARG A 28 -4.15 6.46 -9.86
N TYR A 29 -3.11 6.45 -9.01
CA TYR A 29 -1.85 5.83 -9.37
C TYR A 29 -2.00 4.30 -9.40
N VAL A 30 -1.53 3.68 -10.47
CA VAL A 30 -1.43 2.22 -10.60
C VAL A 30 0.06 1.90 -10.71
N PRO A 31 0.64 1.12 -9.78
CA PRO A 31 2.04 0.71 -9.91
C PRO A 31 2.27 -0.09 -11.19
N THR A 32 3.37 0.23 -11.86
CA THR A 32 3.81 -0.45 -13.08
C THR A 32 5.25 -0.89 -12.95
N LEU A 33 5.63 -1.90 -13.73
CA LEU A 33 7.03 -2.20 -13.97
C LEU A 33 7.74 -0.96 -14.53
N ALA A 34 9.03 -0.83 -14.22
CA ALA A 34 9.85 0.23 -14.76
C ALA A 34 9.87 0.19 -16.29
N THR A 35 9.81 1.37 -16.89
CA THR A 35 9.79 1.59 -18.35
C THR A 35 11.18 1.90 -18.90
N SER A 36 12.10 2.33 -18.03
CA SER A 36 13.51 2.51 -18.37
C SER A 36 14.14 1.21 -18.90
N PRO A 37 15.06 1.26 -19.89
CA PRO A 37 15.70 0.08 -20.45
C PRO A 37 16.72 -0.52 -19.46
N LEU A 38 16.21 -1.23 -18.45
CA LEU A 38 17.00 -1.83 -17.39
C LEU A 38 17.18 -3.33 -17.61
N GLY A 39 18.43 -3.78 -17.55
CA GLY A 39 18.74 -5.19 -17.41
C GLY A 39 18.06 -5.78 -16.17
N GLY A 40 17.52 -7.00 -16.30
CA GLY A 40 16.89 -7.67 -15.17
C GLY A 40 15.65 -6.96 -14.63
N LEU A 41 14.82 -6.35 -15.50
CA LEU A 41 13.51 -5.80 -15.14
C LEU A 41 12.65 -6.81 -14.36
N LYS A 42 12.76 -8.08 -14.75
CA LYS A 42 12.27 -9.25 -14.02
C LYS A 42 13.35 -10.32 -14.05
N THR A 43 13.60 -10.94 -12.92
CA THR A 43 14.43 -12.14 -12.76
C THR A 43 13.56 -13.28 -12.27
N THR A 44 14.16 -14.37 -11.78
CA THR A 44 13.45 -15.48 -11.13
C THR A 44 12.96 -15.15 -9.72
N SER A 45 13.47 -14.09 -9.09
CA SER A 45 13.16 -13.71 -7.70
C SER A 45 12.95 -12.22 -7.47
N THR A 46 13.08 -11.38 -8.51
CA THR A 46 12.96 -9.92 -8.40
C THR A 46 12.20 -9.31 -9.57
N PHE A 47 11.56 -8.17 -9.33
CA PHE A 47 11.08 -7.28 -10.39
C PHE A 47 11.35 -5.82 -10.04
N VAL A 48 11.29 -4.94 -11.04
CA VAL A 48 11.59 -3.52 -10.88
C VAL A 48 10.35 -2.69 -11.19
N LEU A 49 9.95 -1.82 -10.26
CA LEU A 49 8.83 -0.89 -10.38
C LEU A 49 9.31 0.54 -10.64
N GLU A 50 8.44 1.34 -11.26
CA GLU A 50 8.54 2.80 -11.13
C GLU A 50 8.32 3.22 -9.67
N GLN A 51 9.09 4.21 -9.20
CA GLN A 51 8.82 4.84 -7.90
C GLN A 51 7.45 5.54 -7.93
N PRO A 52 6.67 5.55 -6.82
CA PRO A 52 5.35 6.16 -6.75
C PRO A 52 5.43 7.71 -6.64
N ARG A 53 6.25 8.33 -7.48
CA ARG A 53 6.41 9.78 -7.53
C ARG A 53 5.08 10.41 -7.93
N CYS A 54 4.74 11.51 -7.26
CA CYS A 54 3.48 12.23 -7.45
C CYS A 54 2.19 11.46 -7.08
N ALA A 55 2.27 10.25 -6.51
CA ALA A 55 1.11 9.44 -6.13
C ALA A 55 0.50 9.78 -4.75
N PHE A 56 1.13 10.70 -4.02
CA PHE A 56 0.81 11.02 -2.63
C PHE A 56 0.91 12.52 -2.34
N THR A 57 0.56 13.36 -3.31
CA THR A 57 0.75 14.83 -3.27
C THR A 57 0.00 15.54 -2.14
N LYS A 58 -1.05 14.92 -1.60
CA LYS A 58 -1.89 15.46 -0.52
C LYS A 58 -1.60 14.86 0.86
N VAL A 59 -0.58 14.02 0.96
CA VAL A 59 -0.20 13.34 2.20
C VAL A 59 0.86 14.15 2.93
N GLN A 60 0.81 14.17 4.26
CA GLN A 60 1.81 14.84 5.09
C GLN A 60 3.20 14.21 4.91
N SER A 61 4.25 15.04 4.91
CA SER A 61 5.62 14.62 4.54
C SER A 61 6.27 13.58 5.47
N ASP A 62 5.73 13.44 6.68
CA ASP A 62 6.15 12.49 7.73
C ASP A 62 5.53 11.10 7.56
N ALA A 63 4.51 10.96 6.70
CA ALA A 63 3.95 9.65 6.40
C ALA A 63 5.00 8.72 5.78
N VAL A 64 4.97 7.46 6.22
CA VAL A 64 5.82 6.40 5.69
C VAL A 64 5.04 5.66 4.61
N ILE A 65 5.61 5.63 3.42
CA ILE A 65 5.11 4.88 2.28
C ILE A 65 5.67 3.47 2.38
N TRP A 66 4.80 2.50 2.22
CA TRP A 66 5.13 1.08 2.18
C TRP A 66 4.72 0.49 0.83
N LEU A 67 5.52 -0.43 0.32
CA LEU A 67 5.10 -1.31 -0.75
C LEU A 67 4.41 -2.53 -0.14
N VAL A 68 3.17 -2.78 -0.56
CA VAL A 68 2.48 -4.05 -0.32
C VAL A 68 2.77 -4.97 -1.50
N VAL A 69 3.24 -6.18 -1.22
CA VAL A 69 3.39 -7.26 -2.20
C VAL A 69 2.47 -8.40 -1.81
N ALA A 70 1.65 -8.85 -2.75
CA ALA A 70 0.60 -9.83 -2.51
C ALA A 70 0.51 -10.85 -3.64
N ILE A 71 -0.04 -12.02 -3.33
CA ILE A 71 -0.60 -12.92 -4.35
C ILE A 71 -2.03 -12.48 -4.73
N PRO A 72 -2.58 -12.87 -5.89
CA PRO A 72 -3.90 -12.41 -6.36
C PRO A 72 -5.03 -12.65 -5.36
N GLU A 73 -4.96 -13.76 -4.62
CA GLU A 73 -5.97 -14.21 -3.66
C GLU A 73 -6.11 -13.23 -2.48
N ALA A 74 -5.05 -12.50 -2.14
CA ALA A 74 -5.09 -11.49 -1.08
C ALA A 74 -5.79 -10.19 -1.49
N VAL A 75 -5.90 -9.88 -2.79
CA VAL A 75 -6.27 -8.54 -3.26
C VAL A 75 -7.67 -8.13 -2.80
N ALA A 76 -8.65 -9.03 -2.90
CA ALA A 76 -10.05 -8.73 -2.60
C ALA A 76 -10.30 -8.48 -1.10
N ASN A 77 -9.55 -9.15 -0.23
CA ASN A 77 -9.74 -9.15 1.22
C ASN A 77 -8.61 -8.42 1.97
N PHE A 78 -7.77 -7.66 1.27
CA PHE A 78 -6.65 -6.97 1.89
C PHE A 78 -7.14 -5.84 2.81
N SER A 79 -6.88 -5.98 4.12
CA SER A 79 -7.10 -4.91 5.09
C SER A 79 -5.87 -4.01 5.21
N ASN A 80 -6.10 -2.69 5.05
CA ASN A 80 -5.09 -1.64 5.28
C ASN A 80 -4.84 -1.34 6.77
N SER A 81 -5.67 -1.86 7.67
CA SER A 81 -5.53 -1.64 9.11
C SER A 81 -4.49 -2.54 9.75
N VAL A 82 -4.08 -3.62 9.06
CA VAL A 82 -3.03 -4.52 9.53
C VAL A 82 -1.67 -3.92 9.21
N GLY A 83 -0.90 -3.60 10.25
CA GLY A 83 0.36 -2.90 10.14
C GLY A 83 1.52 -3.74 9.58
N PRO A 84 2.57 -3.08 9.06
CA PRO A 84 3.78 -3.74 8.58
C PRO A 84 4.50 -4.47 9.72
N GLY A 85 5.12 -5.61 9.42
CA GLY A 85 5.93 -6.37 10.38
C GLY A 85 5.15 -7.23 11.38
N THR A 86 3.81 -7.17 11.35
CA THR A 86 2.95 -8.15 12.03
C THR A 86 3.10 -9.54 11.40
N PRO A 87 2.77 -10.64 12.10
CA PRO A 87 2.78 -11.98 11.50
C PRO A 87 1.98 -12.07 10.19
N GLU A 88 0.87 -11.36 10.11
CA GLU A 88 -0.01 -11.29 8.92
C GLU A 88 0.56 -10.44 7.77
N ARG A 89 1.66 -9.71 7.99
CA ARG A 89 2.35 -8.84 7.02
C ARG A 89 3.85 -9.07 6.92
N ALA A 90 4.35 -10.17 7.49
CA ALA A 90 5.76 -10.52 7.50
C ALA A 90 6.20 -11.21 6.21
N PHE A 91 7.40 -10.90 5.72
CA PHE A 91 7.99 -11.54 4.54
C PHE A 91 8.17 -13.06 4.72
N GLN A 92 8.56 -13.51 5.91
CA GLN A 92 8.92 -14.91 6.18
C GLN A 92 7.74 -15.87 6.04
N GLY A 93 6.51 -15.38 6.24
CA GLY A 93 5.31 -16.17 5.98
C GLY A 93 4.86 -16.15 4.52
N PHE A 94 5.43 -15.30 3.68
CA PHE A 94 4.95 -15.08 2.32
C PHE A 94 5.54 -16.10 1.32
N PRO A 95 4.75 -16.70 0.41
CA PRO A 95 3.29 -16.59 0.27
C PRO A 95 2.51 -17.68 1.03
N ALA A 96 3.18 -18.54 1.82
CA ALA A 96 2.61 -19.77 2.35
C ALA A 96 1.60 -19.57 3.50
N SER A 97 1.97 -18.81 4.52
CA SER A 97 1.12 -18.54 5.70
C SER A 97 0.54 -17.13 5.71
N THR A 98 1.18 -16.17 5.03
CA THR A 98 0.57 -14.88 4.69
C THR A 98 0.56 -14.65 3.19
N HIS A 99 -0.57 -14.15 2.70
CA HIS A 99 -0.79 -13.87 1.28
C HIS A 99 -0.37 -12.46 0.87
N ALA A 100 0.12 -11.64 1.79
CA ALA A 100 0.71 -10.34 1.50
C ALA A 100 1.68 -9.88 2.59
N TYR A 101 2.78 -9.25 2.19
CA TYR A 101 3.75 -8.64 3.10
C TYR A 101 4.00 -7.17 2.74
N MET A 102 4.65 -6.44 3.65
CA MET A 102 4.97 -5.03 3.47
C MET A 102 6.47 -4.79 3.56
N THR A 103 7.01 -4.02 2.61
CA THR A 103 8.45 -3.78 2.50
C THR A 103 8.76 -2.41 1.89
N LEU A 104 10.05 -2.11 1.67
CA LEU A 104 10.57 -0.91 1.01
C LEU A 104 9.99 0.38 1.58
N ASN A 105 9.98 0.48 2.92
CA ASN A 105 9.44 1.65 3.58
C ASN A 105 10.32 2.89 3.34
N THR A 106 9.68 4.04 3.15
CA THR A 106 10.39 5.31 3.00
C THR A 106 9.47 6.50 3.21
N THR A 107 10.01 7.70 3.40
CA THR A 107 9.20 8.94 3.48
C THR A 107 9.00 9.56 2.10
N LEU A 108 7.99 10.43 1.97
CA LEU A 108 7.71 11.15 0.71
C LEU A 108 8.90 11.93 0.16
N ARG A 109 9.82 12.37 1.02
CA ARG A 109 11.02 13.13 0.65
C ARG A 109 11.95 12.33 -0.27
N ASN A 110 11.90 11.00 -0.21
CA ASN A 110 12.70 10.11 -1.05
C ASN A 110 12.06 9.84 -2.43
N TYR A 111 10.85 10.34 -2.68
CA TYR A 111 10.19 10.31 -4.00
C TYR A 111 9.86 11.73 -4.49
N PRO A 112 10.87 12.58 -4.73
CA PRO A 112 10.62 13.94 -5.23
C PRO A 112 9.78 13.92 -6.52
N CYS A 113 8.87 14.88 -6.63
CA CYS A 113 7.96 15.02 -7.76
C CYS A 113 8.19 16.41 -8.41
N PRO A 114 8.40 16.49 -9.74
CA PRO A 114 8.43 15.39 -10.71
C PRO A 114 9.73 14.56 -10.64
N LYS A 115 9.78 13.46 -11.39
CA LYS A 115 11.02 12.72 -11.64
C LYS A 115 12.06 13.65 -12.29
N PRO A 116 13.30 13.75 -11.77
CA PRO A 116 14.34 14.55 -12.41
C PRO A 116 14.64 14.03 -13.83
N PRO A 117 14.84 14.92 -14.81
CA PRO A 117 15.22 14.53 -16.17
C PRO A 117 16.53 13.73 -16.17
N GLY A 118 16.57 12.64 -16.93
CA GLY A 118 17.77 11.80 -17.09
C GLY A 118 18.08 10.85 -15.94
N GLU A 119 17.37 10.92 -14.81
CA GLU A 119 17.59 9.99 -13.68
C GLU A 119 16.83 8.67 -13.82
N ILE A 120 17.47 7.58 -13.40
CA ILE A 120 16.87 6.25 -13.26
C ILE A 120 16.37 6.10 -11.82
N THR A 121 15.07 6.27 -11.63
CA THR A 121 14.44 6.23 -10.30
C THR A 121 13.47 5.06 -10.19
N VAL A 122 13.96 3.92 -9.69
CA VAL A 122 13.20 2.67 -9.65
C VAL A 122 13.23 2.01 -8.28
N LEU A 123 12.36 1.03 -8.06
CA LEU A 123 12.33 0.18 -6.87
C LEU A 123 12.49 -1.27 -7.30
N ARG A 124 13.56 -1.93 -6.87
CA ARG A 124 13.72 -3.37 -7.07
C ARG A 124 13.09 -4.12 -5.89
N VAL A 125 12.08 -4.94 -6.18
CA VAL A 125 11.42 -5.80 -5.21
C VAL A 125 12.15 -7.14 -5.15
N GLY A 126 12.42 -7.63 -3.94
CA GLY A 126 13.08 -8.89 -3.66
C GLY A 126 14.61 -8.88 -3.70
N SER A 127 15.25 -7.71 -3.57
CA SER A 127 16.70 -7.57 -3.73
C SER A 127 17.54 -7.93 -2.51
N GLU A 128 16.94 -8.15 -1.34
CA GLU A 128 17.68 -8.40 -0.11
C GLU A 128 17.79 -9.91 0.16
N THR A 129 18.83 -10.56 -0.37
CA THR A 129 19.00 -12.02 -0.22
C THR A 129 19.17 -12.47 1.22
N SER A 130 19.74 -11.63 2.10
CA SER A 130 19.90 -11.93 3.53
C SER A 130 18.56 -12.10 4.27
N CYS A 131 17.46 -11.57 3.72
CA CYS A 131 16.11 -11.75 4.26
C CYS A 131 15.65 -13.20 4.29
N ALA A 132 16.12 -14.02 3.36
CA ALA A 132 15.60 -15.38 3.18
C ALA A 132 15.75 -16.23 4.45
N THR A 133 16.71 -15.89 5.30
CA THR A 133 17.02 -16.63 6.54
C THR A 133 16.98 -15.75 7.79
N ASP A 134 16.67 -14.45 7.67
CA ASP A 134 16.65 -13.52 8.81
C ASP A 134 15.21 -13.24 9.26
N GLU A 135 14.75 -13.99 10.26
CA GLU A 135 13.40 -13.85 10.83
C GLU A 135 13.25 -12.60 11.71
N THR A 136 14.35 -11.93 12.08
CA THR A 136 14.29 -10.73 12.93
C THR A 136 13.82 -9.49 12.17
N ARG A 137 13.74 -9.59 10.84
CA ARG A 137 13.40 -8.48 9.94
C ARG A 137 12.14 -8.79 9.12
N PRO A 138 10.93 -8.69 9.71
CA PRO A 138 9.70 -9.10 9.03
C PRO A 138 9.28 -8.20 7.87
N THR A 139 9.86 -7.01 7.74
CA THR A 139 9.54 -6.02 6.71
C THR A 139 10.58 -5.90 5.61
N CYS A 140 11.57 -6.79 5.60
CA CYS A 140 12.69 -6.69 4.67
C CYS A 140 12.31 -7.06 3.23
N ASN A 141 13.11 -6.63 2.25
CA ASN A 141 12.79 -6.78 0.82
C ASN A 141 13.31 -8.11 0.25
N GLY A 142 12.87 -9.21 0.84
CA GLY A 142 13.39 -10.54 0.56
C GLY A 142 12.99 -11.11 -0.80
N PRO A 143 13.80 -12.05 -1.36
CA PRO A 143 13.60 -12.60 -2.70
C PRO A 143 12.24 -13.27 -2.83
N LEU A 144 11.58 -13.03 -3.96
CA LEU A 144 10.25 -13.57 -4.23
C LEU A 144 10.32 -15.07 -4.54
N LEU A 145 9.37 -15.82 -3.99
CA LEU A 145 9.28 -17.27 -4.16
C LEU A 145 8.45 -17.63 -5.39
N GLY A 146 9.12 -18.14 -6.42
CA GLY A 146 8.49 -18.66 -7.64
C GLY A 146 8.06 -17.60 -8.66
N PRO A 147 7.39 -17.99 -9.75
CA PRO A 147 7.07 -17.08 -10.85
C PRO A 147 5.93 -16.08 -10.55
N GLY A 148 5.19 -16.25 -9.46
CA GLY A 148 3.96 -15.49 -9.17
C GLY A 148 2.70 -16.08 -9.84
N PRO A 149 1.71 -15.25 -10.22
CA PRO A 149 1.80 -13.80 -10.38
C PRO A 149 1.75 -13.03 -9.06
N TYR A 150 2.39 -11.86 -9.02
CA TYR A 150 2.35 -10.91 -7.91
C TYR A 150 1.48 -9.70 -8.21
N ARG A 151 0.94 -9.10 -7.16
CA ARG A 151 0.15 -7.87 -7.17
C ARG A 151 0.77 -6.91 -6.19
N VAL A 152 0.88 -5.64 -6.55
CA VAL A 152 1.45 -4.63 -5.64
C VAL A 152 0.58 -3.38 -5.54
N LYS A 153 0.67 -2.69 -4.40
CA LYS A 153 0.16 -1.33 -4.21
C LYS A 153 1.06 -0.58 -3.23
N PHE A 154 1.01 0.74 -3.23
CA PHE A 154 1.64 1.54 -2.19
C PHE A 154 0.59 1.99 -1.17
N LEU A 155 0.99 1.97 0.10
CA LEU A 155 0.17 2.39 1.23
C LEU A 155 0.96 3.41 2.06
N ALA A 156 0.41 4.60 2.25
CA ALA A 156 0.99 5.61 3.13
C ALA A 156 0.37 5.51 4.52
N LEU A 157 1.23 5.41 5.53
CA LEU A 157 0.86 5.30 6.93
C LEU A 157 1.40 6.49 7.73
N ASN A 158 0.58 7.06 8.61
CA ASN A 158 1.05 7.93 9.70
C ASN A 158 0.97 7.12 11.01
N GLY A 159 2.13 6.70 11.53
CA GLY A 159 2.19 5.63 12.52
C GLY A 159 1.56 4.35 11.96
N SER A 160 0.56 3.80 12.66
CA SER A 160 -0.21 2.64 12.21
C SER A 160 -1.47 3.01 11.41
N LYS A 161 -1.79 4.30 11.25
CA LYS A 161 -3.02 4.75 10.61
C LYS A 161 -2.83 4.87 9.09
N PRO A 162 -3.62 4.18 8.26
CA PRO A 162 -3.59 4.39 6.82
C PRO A 162 -4.15 5.78 6.48
N VAL A 163 -3.39 6.54 5.69
CA VAL A 163 -3.76 7.92 5.29
C VAL A 163 -3.96 8.07 3.79
N ALA A 164 -3.35 7.21 2.97
CA ALA A 164 -3.58 7.15 1.52
C ALA A 164 -3.14 5.81 0.95
N GLU A 165 -3.68 5.42 -0.21
CA GLU A 165 -3.27 4.21 -0.93
C GLU A 165 -3.36 4.41 -2.44
N THR A 166 -2.58 3.64 -3.19
CA THR A 166 -2.70 3.54 -4.65
C THR A 166 -3.65 2.40 -5.04
N ALA A 167 -4.03 2.33 -6.33
CA ALA A 167 -4.64 1.12 -6.87
C ALA A 167 -3.65 -0.05 -6.86
N TRP A 168 -4.18 -1.27 -7.01
CA TRP A 168 -3.38 -2.47 -7.25
C TRP A 168 -2.85 -2.49 -8.69
N SER A 169 -1.60 -2.94 -8.87
CA SER A 169 -0.96 -3.13 -10.18
C SER A 169 -1.69 -4.17 -11.04
N LYS A 170 -1.35 -4.25 -12.33
CA LYS A 170 -1.63 -5.48 -13.10
C LYS A 170 -0.84 -6.67 -12.51
N PRO A 171 -1.22 -7.94 -12.78
CA PRO A 171 -0.44 -9.10 -12.35
C PRO A 171 0.99 -9.04 -12.92
N ILE A 172 1.98 -9.37 -12.09
CA ILE A 172 3.40 -9.37 -12.46
C ILE A 172 3.91 -10.81 -12.35
N THR A 173 4.30 -11.41 -13.47
CA THR A 173 4.89 -12.75 -13.52
C THR A 173 6.40 -12.65 -13.73
N LEU A 174 7.17 -13.28 -12.86
CA LEU A 174 8.62 -13.36 -12.93
C LEU A 174 9.09 -14.29 -14.05
N LYS A 175 10.40 -14.30 -14.31
CA LYS A 175 10.99 -15.27 -15.23
C LYS A 175 11.12 -16.62 -14.54
N THR A 176 11.04 -17.69 -15.32
CA THR A 176 11.37 -19.06 -14.91
C THR A 176 12.79 -19.40 -15.30
#